data_AF-A0A0B2SRK1-F1
#
_entry.id   AF-A0A0B2SRK1-F1
#
_cell.length_a   1.000
_cell.length_b   1.000
_cell.length_c   1.000
_cell.angle_alpha   90.00
_cell.angle_beta   90.00
_cell.angle_gamma   90.00
#
_symmetry.space_group_name_H-M   'P 1'
#
loop_
_entity.id
_entity.type
_entity.pdbx_description
1 polymer ?
#
loop_
_entity_poly.entity_id
_entity_poly.type
_entity_poly.pdbx_seq_one_letter_code
_entity_poly.pdbx_strand_id
1 'polypeptide(L)'
;MEEGCLVGNLELRGNAKVIGPEQVVKLSQKVVARILLGVGFEGAMEGSVEDFSEVLSGRICKTRTNLRVLADSYKKQCSAIELLKMLLKTVGFSDSNLHMIALALELCCTLMGDKRSNQSIGLAVRNKVLPQALTLIKSSLLQGQALSALQNVFAALVYSANTSIDYVLESLFASAKPSPQSGGIAKQALHSIAQCVTILCLVAGDQKCSSTVKMLTDILKDDNSSNSVSFSLQ
;
A
#
# COMPACT_ATOMS: atom_id res chain seq x y z
N MET A 1 13.84 37.92 24.60
CA MET A 1 13.28 37.65 23.26
C MET A 1 12.90 36.17 23.27
N GLU A 2 11.68 35.89 23.71
CA GLU A 2 11.17 34.54 23.95
C GLU A 2 10.74 33.90 22.64
N GLU A 3 11.37 32.79 22.23
CA GLU A 3 10.77 31.83 21.31
C GLU A 3 10.14 30.71 22.13
N GLY A 4 8.93 30.98 22.63
CA GLY A 4 8.07 29.98 23.23
C GLY A 4 7.73 28.90 22.22
N CYS A 5 8.09 27.66 22.54
CA CYS A 5 7.68 26.47 21.81
C CYS A 5 6.15 26.46 21.72
N LEU A 6 5.61 26.80 20.55
CA LEU A 6 4.17 26.74 20.27
C LEU A 6 3.72 25.28 20.38
N VAL A 7 3.17 24.95 21.55
CA VAL A 7 2.46 23.70 21.83
C VAL A 7 1.16 23.72 21.03
N GLY A 8 1.27 23.37 19.75
CA GLY A 8 0.11 23.04 18.92
C GLY A 8 -0.36 21.63 19.26
N ASN A 9 -1.53 21.53 19.89
CA ASN A 9 -2.19 20.27 20.22
C ASN A 9 -2.36 19.40 18.97
N LEU A 10 -1.78 18.20 19.01
CA LEU A 10 -1.95 17.16 18.01
C LEU A 10 -2.93 16.13 18.59
N GLU A 11 -4.21 16.19 18.19
CA GLU A 11 -5.14 15.08 18.40
C GLU A 11 -4.73 13.90 17.53
N LEU A 12 -3.81 13.08 18.04
CA LEU A 12 -3.59 11.72 17.58
C LEU A 12 -4.68 10.84 18.18
N ARG A 13 -5.70 10.53 17.38
CA ARG A 13 -6.75 9.55 17.72
C ARG A 13 -6.15 8.15 17.72
N GLY A 14 -5.61 7.76 18.86
CA GLY A 14 -5.16 6.41 19.21
C GLY A 14 -4.88 6.40 20.71
N ASN A 15 -5.17 5.30 21.40
CA ASN A 15 -5.05 5.13 22.85
C ASN A 15 -3.58 5.19 23.34
N ALA A 16 -2.90 6.31 23.09
CA ALA A 16 -1.53 6.56 23.49
C ALA A 16 -1.55 7.15 24.90
N LYS A 17 -0.89 6.49 25.85
CA LYS A 17 -0.64 7.02 27.18
C LYS A 17 0.01 8.40 27.03
N VAL A 18 -0.72 9.46 27.40
CA VAL A 18 -0.22 10.83 27.34
C VAL A 18 0.90 10.99 28.37
N ILE A 19 2.11 11.24 27.90
CA ILE A 19 3.30 11.43 28.74
C ILE A 19 3.36 12.90 29.15
N GLY A 20 3.35 13.18 30.46
CA GLY A 20 3.46 14.55 30.98
C GLY A 20 4.84 15.17 30.74
N PRO A 21 4.97 16.50 30.77
CA PRO A 21 6.21 17.20 30.42
C PRO A 21 7.40 16.77 31.29
N GLU A 22 7.20 16.59 32.58
CA GLU A 22 8.25 16.11 33.50
C GLU A 22 8.73 14.69 33.17
N GLN A 23 7.82 13.82 32.70
CA GLN A 23 8.19 12.47 32.31
C GLN A 23 9.00 12.45 31.02
N VAL A 24 8.74 13.40 30.09
CA VAL A 24 9.53 13.56 28.86
C VAL A 24 10.96 13.97 29.17
N VAL A 25 11.14 14.92 30.11
CA VAL A 25 12.47 15.37 30.56
C VAL A 25 13.24 14.23 31.23
N LYS A 26 12.60 13.47 32.12
CA LYS A 26 13.25 12.30 32.74
C LYS A 26 13.62 11.22 31.71
N LEU A 27 12.79 11.04 30.68
CA LEU A 27 13.10 10.13 29.58
C LEU A 27 14.29 10.61 28.74
N SER A 28 14.38 11.90 28.41
CA SER A 28 15.50 12.45 27.65
C SER A 28 16.80 12.39 28.45
N GLN A 29 16.79 12.75 29.74
CA GLN A 29 17.92 12.61 30.65
C GLN A 29 18.39 11.14 30.74
N LYS A 30 17.46 10.19 30.87
CA LYS A 30 17.78 8.75 30.90
C LYS A 30 18.42 8.28 29.59
N VAL A 31 17.95 8.77 28.44
CA VAL A 31 18.55 8.45 27.14
C VAL A 31 19.97 9.00 27.05
N VAL A 32 20.18 10.26 27.43
CA VAL A 32 21.50 10.90 27.42
C VAL A 32 22.47 10.20 28.36
N ALA A 33 22.06 9.88 29.59
CA ALA A 33 22.88 9.14 30.55
C ALA A 33 23.33 7.78 29.97
N ARG A 34 22.43 7.06 29.28
CA ARG A 34 22.79 5.80 28.61
C ARG A 34 23.75 5.98 27.44
N ILE A 35 23.61 7.05 26.67
CA ILE A 35 24.54 7.38 25.58
C ILE A 35 25.93 7.66 26.17
N LEU A 36 26.01 8.49 27.22
CA LEU A 36 27.26 8.85 27.90
C LEU A 36 27.94 7.62 28.52
N LEU A 37 27.19 6.74 29.16
CA LEU A 37 27.71 5.46 29.63
C LEU A 37 28.27 4.60 28.49
N GLY A 38 27.55 4.52 27.36
CA GLY A 38 27.98 3.76 26.19
C GLY A 38 29.25 4.27 25.51
N VAL A 39 29.61 5.55 25.72
CA VAL A 39 30.86 6.15 25.23
C VAL A 39 31.94 6.26 26.31
N GLY A 40 31.73 5.69 27.50
CA GLY A 40 32.73 5.59 28.58
C GLY A 40 32.69 6.70 29.63
N PHE A 41 31.65 7.54 29.67
CA PHE A 41 31.45 8.57 30.71
C PHE A 41 30.57 8.05 31.84
N GLU A 42 31.18 7.31 32.77
CA GLU A 42 30.49 6.62 33.88
C GLU A 42 30.11 7.53 35.06
N GLY A 43 30.73 8.71 35.16
CA GLY A 43 30.52 9.70 36.23
C GLY A 43 30.02 11.05 35.73
N ALA A 44 29.23 11.08 34.65
CA ALA A 44 28.70 12.33 34.10
C ALA A 44 27.92 13.11 35.18
N MET A 45 28.29 14.38 35.38
CA MET A 45 27.62 15.27 36.32
C MET A 45 26.15 15.47 35.91
N GLU A 46 25.25 15.56 36.89
CA GLU A 46 23.81 15.75 36.66
C GLU A 46 23.53 16.95 35.75
N GLY A 47 24.19 18.10 36.00
CA GLY A 47 24.08 19.28 35.15
C GLY A 47 24.52 19.06 33.69
N SER A 48 25.53 18.22 33.43
CA SER A 48 25.93 17.88 32.06
C SER A 48 24.90 17.00 31.37
N VAL A 49 24.29 16.06 32.08
CA VAL A 49 23.19 15.24 31.55
C VAL A 49 21.98 16.11 31.23
N GLU A 50 21.68 17.11 32.07
CA GLU A 50 20.64 18.11 31.84
C GLU A 50 20.90 18.92 30.57
N ASP A 51 22.07 19.55 30.44
CA ASP A 51 22.46 20.36 29.27
C ASP A 51 22.37 19.55 27.96
N PHE A 52 22.93 18.33 27.95
CA PHE A 52 22.86 17.47 26.79
C PHE A 52 21.43 17.02 26.49
N SER A 53 20.60 16.81 27.51
CA SER A 53 19.19 16.45 27.32
C SER A 53 18.38 17.60 26.72
N GLU A 54 18.69 18.84 27.06
CA GLU A 54 18.09 20.03 26.46
C GLU A 54 18.51 20.15 25.00
N VAL A 55 19.81 20.05 24.69
CA VAL A 55 20.33 20.08 23.33
C VAL A 55 19.71 18.99 22.45
N LEU A 56 19.66 17.76 22.95
CA LEU A 56 19.05 16.63 22.24
C LEU A 56 17.56 16.87 21.99
N SER A 57 16.83 17.33 23.00
CA SER A 57 15.40 17.66 22.90
C SER A 57 15.16 18.76 21.87
N GLY A 58 15.96 19.82 21.90
CA GLY A 58 15.90 20.93 20.93
C GLY A 58 16.13 20.45 19.50
N ARG A 59 17.12 19.58 19.27
CA ARG A 59 17.41 19.00 17.95
C ARG A 59 16.26 18.11 17.46
N ILE A 60 15.71 17.25 18.32
CA ILE A 60 14.55 16.41 18.00
C ILE A 60 13.35 17.28 17.64
N CYS A 61 13.07 18.33 18.42
CA CYS A 61 11.99 19.27 18.15
C CYS A 61 12.20 20.01 16.83
N LYS A 62 13.39 20.53 16.55
CA LYS A 62 13.70 21.21 15.29
C LYS A 62 13.52 20.30 14.07
N THR A 63 14.03 19.06 14.15
CA THR A 63 13.83 18.05 13.10
C THR A 63 12.35 17.75 12.90
N ARG A 64 11.60 17.56 13.98
CA ARG A 64 10.14 17.33 13.93
C ARG A 64 9.41 18.48 13.25
N THR A 65 9.76 19.73 13.59
CA THR A 65 9.15 20.93 13.01
C THR A 65 9.46 21.03 11.51
N ASN A 66 10.71 20.83 11.11
CA ASN A 66 11.11 20.86 9.70
C ASN A 66 10.37 19.78 8.89
N LEU A 67 10.29 18.54 9.40
CA LEU A 67 9.55 17.46 8.77
C LEU A 67 8.05 17.77 8.65
N ARG A 68 7.46 18.39 9.67
CA ARG A 68 6.06 18.83 9.64
C ARG A 68 5.84 19.88 8.56
N VAL A 69 6.70 20.89 8.48
CA VAL A 69 6.61 21.94 7.44
C VAL A 69 6.71 21.34 6.05
N LEU A 70 7.62 20.40 5.82
CA LEU A 70 7.71 19.68 4.55
C LEU A 70 6.42 18.91 4.25
N ALA A 71 5.93 18.09 5.19
CA ALA A 71 4.71 17.32 5.02
C ALA A 71 3.48 18.21 4.74
N ASP A 72 3.34 19.31 5.48
CA ASP A 72 2.25 20.27 5.31
C ASP A 72 2.38 21.03 3.98
N SER A 73 3.60 21.35 3.55
CA SER A 73 3.86 22.00 2.25
C SER A 73 3.48 21.08 1.10
N TYR A 74 3.89 19.81 1.13
CA TYR A 74 3.49 18.82 0.14
C TYR A 74 1.97 18.63 0.10
N LYS A 75 1.31 18.59 1.27
CA LYS A 75 -0.15 18.48 1.37
C LYS A 75 -0.89 19.68 0.80
N LYS A 76 -0.32 20.90 0.91
CA LYS A 76 -0.90 22.13 0.37
C LYS A 76 -0.67 22.29 -1.13
N GLN A 77 0.51 21.91 -1.62
CA GLN A 77 0.92 22.13 -3.00
C GLN A 77 0.44 21.03 -3.95
N CYS A 78 0.27 19.81 -3.46
CA CYS A 78 -0.18 18.68 -4.27
C CYS A 78 -1.39 18.03 -3.61
N SER A 79 -2.53 18.07 -4.29
CA SER A 79 -3.64 17.19 -3.94
C SER A 79 -3.22 15.73 -4.12
N ALA A 80 -3.84 14.83 -3.36
CA ALA A 80 -3.62 13.39 -3.51
C ALA A 80 -3.89 12.90 -4.95
N ILE A 81 -4.80 13.56 -5.67
CA ILE A 81 -5.08 13.29 -7.09
C ILE A 81 -3.91 13.73 -7.99
N GLU A 82 -3.27 14.85 -7.71
CA GLU A 82 -2.09 15.31 -8.44
C GLU A 82 -0.88 14.42 -8.18
N LEU A 83 -0.69 13.96 -6.93
CA LEU A 83 0.33 12.96 -6.60
C LEU A 83 0.08 11.65 -7.36
N LEU A 84 -1.16 11.17 -7.39
CA LEU A 84 -1.52 9.99 -8.18
C LEU A 84 -1.23 10.20 -9.66
N LYS A 85 -1.64 11.33 -10.25
CA LYS A 85 -1.37 11.63 -11.68
C LYS A 85 0.13 11.69 -11.98
N MET A 86 0.92 12.33 -11.11
CA MET A 86 2.37 12.45 -11.25
C MET A 86 3.04 11.07 -11.19
N LEU A 87 2.66 10.26 -10.20
CA LEU A 87 3.19 8.91 -10.01
C LEU A 87 2.91 8.02 -11.22
N LEU A 88 1.66 7.99 -11.71
CA LEU A 88 1.28 7.17 -12.87
C LEU A 88 2.04 7.59 -14.13
N LYS A 89 2.36 8.88 -14.27
CA LYS A 89 3.17 9.39 -15.37
C LYS A 89 4.64 9.00 -15.24
N THR A 90 5.20 9.03 -14.04
CA THR A 90 6.62 8.74 -13.78
C THR A 90 6.94 7.26 -13.86
N VAL A 91 6.08 6.40 -13.31
CA VAL A 91 6.38 4.97 -13.16
C VAL A 91 6.33 4.24 -14.48
N GLY A 92 5.30 4.52 -15.31
CA GLY A 92 5.02 3.75 -16.52
C GLY A 92 4.70 2.29 -16.19
N PHE A 93 3.48 1.82 -16.50
CA PHE A 93 3.12 0.43 -16.25
C PHE A 93 3.73 -0.49 -17.32
N SER A 94 5.02 -0.81 -17.14
CA SER A 94 5.78 -1.76 -17.94
C SER A 94 6.44 -2.82 -17.06
N ASP A 95 6.64 -4.01 -17.62
CA ASP A 95 7.23 -5.14 -16.90
C ASP A 95 8.67 -4.87 -16.42
N SER A 96 9.38 -3.91 -17.04
CA SER A 96 10.72 -3.48 -16.61
C SER A 96 10.73 -2.77 -15.25
N ASN A 97 9.58 -2.27 -14.79
CA ASN A 97 9.47 -1.35 -13.66
C ASN A 97 8.67 -1.95 -12.48
N LEU A 98 8.59 -3.29 -12.38
CA LEU A 98 7.78 -4.01 -11.38
C LEU A 98 7.95 -3.50 -9.95
N HIS A 99 9.17 -3.16 -9.51
CA HIS A 99 9.40 -2.59 -8.18
C HIS A 99 8.76 -1.20 -8.00
N MET A 100 8.91 -0.32 -9.00
CA MET A 100 8.29 1.00 -8.98
C MET A 100 6.76 0.91 -9.07
N ILE A 101 6.24 -0.07 -9.82
CA ILE A 101 4.81 -0.39 -9.87
C ILE A 101 4.30 -0.84 -8.50
N ALA A 102 5.03 -1.70 -7.79
CA ALA A 102 4.63 -2.14 -6.45
C ALA A 102 4.43 -0.95 -5.50
N LEU A 103 5.43 -0.06 -5.42
CA LEU A 103 5.37 1.16 -4.62
C LEU A 103 4.24 2.09 -5.06
N ALA A 104 3.99 2.18 -6.37
CA ALA A 104 2.90 2.99 -6.91
C ALA A 104 1.52 2.47 -6.49
N LEU A 105 1.33 1.15 -6.55
CA LEU A 105 0.08 0.48 -6.16
C LEU A 105 -0.14 0.55 -4.64
N GLU A 106 0.92 0.43 -3.83
CA GLU A 106 0.86 0.65 -2.37
C GLU A 106 0.46 2.08 -2.00
N LEU A 107 1.02 3.07 -2.71
CA LEU A 107 0.60 4.46 -2.54
C LEU A 107 -0.87 4.63 -2.90
N CYS A 108 -1.35 4.00 -3.98
CA CYS A 108 -2.77 4.01 -4.33
C CYS A 108 -3.64 3.45 -3.20
N CYS A 109 -3.24 2.32 -2.59
CA CYS A 109 -3.95 1.74 -1.44
C CYS A 109 -3.98 2.70 -0.24
N THR A 110 -2.84 3.32 0.07
CA THR A 110 -2.71 4.28 1.17
C THR A 110 -3.62 5.49 0.96
N LEU A 111 -3.64 6.03 -0.28
CA LEU A 111 -4.48 7.16 -0.65
C LEU A 111 -5.98 6.81 -0.66
N MET A 112 -6.36 5.59 -1.07
CA MET A 112 -7.74 5.09 -0.99
C MET A 112 -8.19 4.68 0.43
N GLY A 113 -7.26 4.64 1.39
CA GLY A 113 -7.56 4.45 2.82
C GLY A 113 -7.88 5.76 3.56
N ASP A 114 -7.53 6.92 2.99
CA ASP A 114 -7.77 8.22 3.60
C ASP A 114 -9.22 8.69 3.41
N LYS A 115 -10.01 8.54 4.48
CA LYS A 115 -11.44 8.90 4.57
C LYS A 115 -11.80 10.28 4.01
N ARG A 116 -10.85 11.23 3.94
CA ARG A 116 -11.09 12.59 3.42
C ARG A 116 -11.16 12.68 1.90
N SER A 117 -10.65 11.69 1.16
CA SER A 117 -10.50 11.75 -0.31
C SER A 117 -10.81 10.43 -1.04
N ASN A 118 -11.30 9.42 -0.30
CA ASN A 118 -11.57 8.07 -0.78
C ASN A 118 -12.38 7.98 -2.08
N GLN A 119 -13.39 8.82 -2.28
CA GLN A 119 -14.26 8.71 -3.46
C GLN A 119 -13.60 9.24 -4.74
N SER A 120 -12.99 10.43 -4.70
CA SER A 120 -12.35 11.01 -5.88
C SER A 120 -11.08 10.26 -6.29
N ILE A 121 -10.32 9.77 -5.31
CA ILE A 121 -9.10 8.99 -5.56
C ILE A 121 -9.48 7.60 -6.04
N GLY A 122 -10.43 6.93 -5.40
CA GLY A 122 -10.87 5.60 -5.80
C GLY A 122 -11.43 5.58 -7.22
N LEU A 123 -12.18 6.60 -7.63
CA LEU A 123 -12.61 6.78 -9.03
C LEU A 123 -11.41 6.99 -9.99
N ALA A 124 -10.41 7.78 -9.60
CA ALA A 124 -9.21 7.97 -10.40
C ALA A 124 -8.39 6.68 -10.56
N VAL A 125 -8.24 5.91 -9.47
CA VAL A 125 -7.60 4.59 -9.47
C VAL A 125 -8.39 3.62 -10.34
N ARG A 126 -9.72 3.55 -10.20
CA ARG A 126 -10.58 2.74 -11.05
C ARG A 126 -10.43 3.07 -12.53
N ASN A 127 -10.38 4.35 -12.89
CA ASN A 127 -10.39 4.76 -14.31
C ASN A 127 -9.02 4.68 -14.97
N LYS A 128 -7.92 4.79 -14.20
CA LYS A 128 -6.56 4.86 -14.76
C LYS A 128 -5.68 3.68 -14.39
N VAL A 129 -5.76 3.23 -13.14
CA VAL A 129 -4.87 2.18 -12.59
C VAL A 129 -5.44 0.81 -12.86
N LEU A 130 -6.76 0.60 -12.70
CA LEU A 130 -7.38 -0.71 -12.92
C LEU A 130 -7.15 -1.25 -14.36
N PRO A 131 -7.32 -0.47 -15.44
CA PRO A 131 -7.00 -0.98 -16.79
C PRO A 131 -5.52 -1.36 -16.93
N GLN A 132 -4.61 -0.59 -16.35
CA GLN A 132 -3.17 -0.87 -16.40
C GLN A 132 -2.79 -2.10 -15.57
N ALA A 133 -3.43 -2.28 -14.41
CA ALA A 133 -3.32 -3.45 -13.56
C ALA A 133 -3.79 -4.73 -14.27
N LEU A 134 -4.89 -4.67 -15.02
CA LEU A 134 -5.40 -5.79 -15.83
C LEU A 134 -4.50 -6.15 -17.01
N THR A 135 -3.74 -5.19 -17.55
CA THR A 135 -2.68 -5.49 -18.52
C THR A 135 -1.50 -6.17 -17.83
N LEU A 136 -1.07 -5.64 -16.68
CA LEU A 136 0.08 -6.16 -15.92
C LEU A 136 -0.13 -7.59 -15.42
N ILE A 137 -1.37 -7.97 -15.08
CA ILE A 137 -1.67 -9.33 -14.59
C ILE A 137 -1.40 -10.43 -15.63
N LYS A 138 -1.32 -10.06 -16.91
CA LYS A 138 -0.96 -10.96 -18.01
C LYS A 138 0.55 -11.17 -18.13
N SER A 139 1.36 -10.37 -17.44
CA SER A 139 2.82 -10.46 -17.48
C SER A 139 3.31 -11.73 -16.80
N SER A 140 4.21 -12.45 -17.49
CA SER A 140 4.89 -13.62 -16.94
C SER A 140 5.81 -13.31 -15.76
N LEU A 141 6.14 -12.02 -15.57
CA LEU A 141 7.11 -11.53 -14.58
C LEU A 141 6.44 -11.02 -13.29
N LEU A 142 5.11 -10.93 -13.26
CA LEU A 142 4.38 -10.39 -12.12
C LEU A 142 4.40 -11.36 -10.92
N GLN A 143 5.25 -11.11 -9.94
CA GLN A 143 5.35 -11.94 -8.73
C GLN A 143 5.76 -11.13 -7.49
N GLY A 144 5.69 -11.76 -6.33
CA GLY A 144 6.13 -11.18 -5.07
C GLY A 144 5.38 -9.90 -4.69
N GLN A 145 6.12 -8.85 -4.34
CA GLN A 145 5.56 -7.59 -3.85
C GLN A 145 4.65 -6.89 -4.87
N ALA A 146 4.98 -6.91 -6.16
CA ALA A 146 4.14 -6.27 -7.18
C ALA A 146 2.77 -6.94 -7.29
N LEU A 147 2.73 -8.28 -7.21
CA LEU A 147 1.47 -9.03 -7.24
C LEU A 147 0.65 -8.79 -5.96
N SER A 148 1.30 -8.77 -4.79
CA SER A 148 0.61 -8.48 -3.53
C SER A 148 0.03 -7.06 -3.51
N ALA A 149 0.78 -6.07 -3.98
CA ALA A 149 0.30 -4.70 -4.11
C ALA A 149 -0.89 -4.59 -5.09
N LEU A 150 -0.86 -5.36 -6.20
CA LEU A 150 -1.97 -5.45 -7.15
C LEU A 150 -3.25 -6.01 -6.51
N GLN A 151 -3.12 -7.11 -5.75
CA GLN A 151 -4.22 -7.72 -5.01
C GLN A 151 -4.84 -6.73 -4.02
N ASN A 152 -4.01 -5.98 -3.30
CA ASN A 152 -4.44 -4.98 -2.35
C ASN A 152 -5.19 -3.81 -3.03
N VAL A 153 -4.80 -3.41 -4.24
CA VAL A 153 -5.53 -2.38 -4.99
C VAL A 153 -6.93 -2.88 -5.37
N PHE A 154 -7.06 -4.11 -5.86
CA PHE A 154 -8.38 -4.68 -6.17
C PHE A 154 -9.27 -4.82 -4.94
N ALA A 155 -8.70 -5.31 -3.84
CA ALA A 155 -9.38 -5.38 -2.55
C ALA A 155 -9.84 -3.99 -2.08
N ALA A 156 -8.95 -3.00 -2.13
CA ALA A 156 -9.25 -1.63 -1.71
C ALA A 156 -10.34 -0.99 -2.58
N LEU A 157 -10.35 -1.22 -3.89
CA LEU A 157 -11.40 -0.71 -4.80
C LEU A 157 -12.80 -1.25 -4.46
N VAL A 158 -12.88 -2.53 -4.10
CA VAL A 158 -14.15 -3.18 -3.71
C VAL A 158 -14.56 -2.75 -2.30
N TYR A 159 -13.64 -2.77 -1.35
CA TYR A 159 -13.90 -2.40 0.06
C TYR A 159 -14.36 -0.94 0.20
N SER A 160 -13.79 -0.03 -0.59
CA SER A 160 -14.13 1.39 -0.57
C SER A 160 -15.39 1.75 -1.39
N ALA A 161 -16.14 0.75 -1.86
CA ALA A 161 -17.34 0.89 -2.69
C ALA A 161 -17.12 1.70 -3.99
N ASN A 162 -15.87 1.79 -4.46
CA ASN A 162 -15.54 2.51 -5.70
C ASN A 162 -15.85 1.68 -6.96
N THR A 163 -15.97 0.37 -6.80
CA THR A 163 -16.34 -0.56 -7.87
C THR A 163 -17.04 -1.80 -7.31
N SER A 164 -17.92 -2.43 -8.09
CA SER A 164 -18.53 -3.70 -7.68
C SER A 164 -17.54 -4.85 -7.86
N ILE A 165 -17.60 -5.84 -6.97
CA ILE A 165 -16.80 -7.06 -7.12
C ILE A 165 -17.06 -7.74 -8.47
N ASP A 166 -18.32 -7.76 -8.91
CA ASP A 166 -18.74 -8.40 -10.15
C ASP A 166 -18.02 -7.78 -11.36
N TYR A 167 -17.86 -6.45 -11.37
CA TYR A 167 -17.11 -5.74 -12.42
C TYR A 167 -15.61 -6.11 -12.45
N VAL A 168 -14.96 -6.23 -11.28
CA VAL A 168 -13.54 -6.61 -11.22
C VAL A 168 -13.34 -8.06 -11.64
N LEU A 169 -14.22 -8.96 -11.19
CA LEU A 169 -14.18 -10.37 -11.55
C LEU A 169 -14.39 -10.57 -13.05
N GLU A 170 -15.41 -9.94 -13.64
CA GLU A 170 -15.62 -9.99 -15.09
C GLU A 170 -14.41 -9.48 -15.86
N SER A 171 -13.78 -8.39 -15.40
CA SER A 171 -12.58 -7.83 -16.02
C SER A 171 -11.36 -8.76 -15.90
N LEU A 172 -11.21 -9.45 -14.77
CA LEU A 172 -10.17 -10.47 -14.56
C LEU A 172 -10.40 -11.71 -15.43
N PHE A 173 -11.64 -12.19 -15.54
CA PHE A 173 -11.99 -13.32 -16.41
C PHE A 173 -11.84 -12.97 -17.88
N ALA A 174 -12.22 -11.75 -18.30
CA ALA A 174 -11.93 -11.25 -19.64
C ALA A 174 -10.42 -11.21 -19.92
N SER A 175 -9.61 -10.94 -18.89
CA SER A 175 -8.15 -10.99 -19.00
C SER A 175 -7.57 -12.40 -19.07
N ALA A 176 -8.31 -13.42 -18.61
CA ALA A 176 -7.95 -14.83 -18.67
C ALA A 176 -8.35 -15.53 -19.98
N LYS A 177 -9.13 -14.89 -20.86
CA LYS A 177 -9.51 -15.48 -22.15
C LYS A 177 -8.34 -15.40 -23.14
N PRO A 178 -7.96 -16.49 -23.82
CA PRO A 178 -6.93 -16.46 -24.85
C PRO A 178 -7.41 -15.60 -26.02
N SER A 179 -6.62 -14.58 -26.37
CA SER A 179 -6.87 -13.81 -27.60
C SER A 179 -6.54 -14.70 -28.81
N PRO A 180 -7.39 -14.74 -29.85
CA PRO A 180 -7.20 -15.63 -31.01
C PRO A 180 -5.92 -15.35 -31.84
N GLN A 181 -5.15 -14.29 -31.51
CA GLN A 181 -3.96 -13.87 -32.24
C GLN A 181 -2.65 -13.95 -31.43
N SER A 182 -2.69 -14.32 -30.15
CA SER A 182 -1.51 -14.38 -29.29
C SER A 182 -1.45 -15.75 -28.65
N GLY A 183 -0.28 -16.42 -28.71
CA GLY A 183 -0.06 -17.68 -28.00
C GLY A 183 -0.61 -17.58 -26.58
N GLY A 184 -1.31 -18.63 -26.13
CA GLY A 184 -2.14 -18.60 -24.92
C GLY A 184 -1.47 -18.00 -23.68
N ILE A 185 -2.29 -17.67 -22.68
CA ILE A 185 -1.83 -17.00 -21.47
C ILE A 185 -0.78 -17.86 -20.74
N ALA A 186 0.29 -17.21 -20.28
CA ALA A 186 1.32 -17.87 -19.49
C ALA A 186 0.72 -18.51 -18.23
N LYS A 187 1.13 -19.74 -17.89
CA LYS A 187 0.63 -20.46 -16.71
C LYS A 187 0.74 -19.65 -15.41
N GLN A 188 1.81 -18.87 -15.26
CA GLN A 188 2.01 -18.00 -14.09
C GLN A 188 1.04 -16.80 -14.07
N ALA A 189 0.61 -16.29 -15.21
CA ALA A 189 -0.41 -15.23 -15.27
C ALA A 189 -1.78 -15.79 -14.85
N LEU A 190 -2.14 -17.01 -15.26
CA LEU A 190 -3.34 -17.69 -14.77
C LEU A 190 -3.33 -17.88 -13.26
N HIS A 191 -2.18 -18.29 -12.69
CA HIS A 191 -2.03 -18.39 -11.24
C HIS A 191 -2.18 -17.04 -10.53
N SER A 192 -1.60 -15.97 -11.10
CA SER A 192 -1.72 -14.61 -10.56
C SER A 192 -3.18 -14.11 -10.57
N ILE A 193 -3.91 -14.38 -11.66
CA ILE A 193 -5.35 -14.10 -11.78
C ILE A 193 -6.12 -14.87 -10.71
N ALA A 194 -5.85 -16.16 -10.54
CA ALA A 194 -6.51 -16.98 -9.52
C ALA A 194 -6.29 -16.44 -8.11
N GLN A 195 -5.06 -16.02 -7.76
CA GLN A 195 -4.78 -15.41 -6.46
C GLN A 195 -5.52 -14.08 -6.27
N CYS A 196 -5.61 -13.24 -7.30
CA CYS A 196 -6.42 -12.01 -7.25
C CYS A 196 -7.91 -12.31 -7.03
N VAL A 197 -8.46 -13.32 -7.71
CA VAL A 197 -9.86 -13.75 -7.50
C VAL A 197 -10.07 -14.24 -6.06
N THR A 198 -9.16 -15.04 -5.52
CA THR A 198 -9.22 -15.52 -4.13
C THR A 198 -9.30 -14.35 -3.13
N ILE A 199 -8.45 -13.33 -3.29
CA ILE A 199 -8.47 -12.15 -2.43
C ILE A 199 -9.78 -11.37 -2.58
N LEU A 200 -10.29 -11.21 -3.80
CA LEU A 200 -11.58 -10.55 -4.03
C LEU A 200 -12.73 -11.31 -3.36
N CYS A 201 -12.76 -12.63 -3.46
CA CYS A 201 -13.74 -13.47 -2.79
C CYS A 201 -13.69 -13.33 -1.26
N LEU A 202 -12.48 -13.25 -0.69
CA LEU A 202 -12.30 -13.01 0.74
C LEU A 202 -12.88 -11.66 1.18
N VAL A 203 -12.70 -10.61 0.36
CA VAL A 203 -13.24 -9.27 0.64
C VAL A 203 -14.75 -9.19 0.46
N ALA A 204 -15.34 -10.02 -0.39
CA ALA A 204 -16.79 -10.04 -0.68
C ALA A 204 -17.64 -10.61 0.46
N GLY A 205 -17.06 -11.47 1.30
CA GLY A 205 -17.79 -12.31 2.25
C GLY A 205 -18.45 -13.56 1.62
N ASP A 206 -18.82 -14.51 2.47
CA ASP A 206 -19.17 -15.89 2.09
C ASP A 206 -20.33 -16.03 1.09
N GLN A 207 -21.27 -15.08 1.08
CA GLN A 207 -22.48 -15.14 0.24
C GLN A 207 -22.18 -15.02 -1.27
N LYS A 208 -21.08 -14.37 -1.67
CA LYS A 208 -20.69 -14.20 -3.10
C LYS A 208 -19.62 -15.18 -3.58
N CYS A 209 -18.88 -15.79 -2.65
CA CYS A 209 -17.79 -16.72 -2.97
C CYS A 209 -18.28 -17.97 -3.72
N SER A 210 -19.46 -18.49 -3.38
CA SER A 210 -20.05 -19.68 -4.02
C SER A 210 -20.37 -19.47 -5.51
N SER A 211 -20.90 -18.29 -5.88
CA SER A 211 -21.20 -17.95 -7.28
C SER A 211 -19.94 -17.76 -8.13
N THR A 212 -18.90 -17.14 -7.57
CA THR A 212 -17.62 -16.94 -8.27
C THR A 212 -16.87 -18.26 -8.48
N VAL A 213 -16.87 -19.15 -7.47
CA VAL A 213 -16.28 -20.50 -7.59
C VAL A 213 -17.01 -21.32 -8.64
N LYS A 214 -18.35 -21.22 -8.71
CA LYS A 214 -19.15 -21.87 -9.75
C LYS A 214 -18.81 -21.37 -11.15
N MET A 215 -18.68 -20.06 -11.33
CA MET A 215 -18.30 -19.46 -12.62
C MET A 215 -16.88 -19.87 -13.07
N LEU A 216 -15.90 -19.90 -12.15
CA LEU A 216 -14.54 -20.40 -12.41
C LEU A 216 -14.54 -21.89 -12.79
N THR A 217 -15.34 -22.69 -12.09
CA THR A 217 -15.48 -24.12 -12.36
C THR A 217 -16.07 -24.35 -13.74
N ASP A 218 -17.09 -23.59 -14.12
CA ASP A 218 -17.73 -23.71 -15.44
C ASP A 218 -16.76 -23.31 -16.57
N ILE A 219 -16.00 -22.21 -16.41
CA ILE A 219 -14.97 -21.78 -17.38
C ILE A 219 -13.89 -22.85 -17.58
N LEU A 220 -13.43 -23.47 -16.48
CA LEU A 220 -12.42 -24.55 -16.55
C LEU A 220 -12.99 -25.87 -17.11
N LYS A 221 -14.31 -26.06 -17.04
CA LYS A 221 -14.98 -27.28 -17.48
C LYS A 221 -15.31 -27.24 -18.97
N ASP A 222 -15.60 -26.05 -19.51
CA ASP A 222 -15.86 -25.83 -20.93
C ASP A 222 -14.63 -26.12 -21.82
N ASP A 223 -13.41 -26.03 -21.26
CA ASP A 223 -12.15 -26.37 -21.98
C ASP A 223 -11.93 -27.89 -22.13
N ASN A 224 -12.63 -28.75 -21.36
CA ASN A 224 -12.39 -30.19 -21.39
C ASN A 224 -13.24 -30.94 -22.44
N SER A 225 -14.16 -30.26 -23.15
CA SER A 225 -14.93 -30.87 -24.25
C SER A 225 -14.24 -30.85 -25.61
N SER A 226 -12.98 -30.39 -25.68
CA SER A 226 -12.18 -30.48 -26.91
C SER A 226 -10.72 -30.79 -26.57
N ASN A 227 -10.47 -32.01 -26.09
CA ASN A 227 -9.28 -32.80 -26.38
C ASN A 227 -9.39 -34.17 -25.69
N SER A 228 -10.18 -35.07 -26.27
CA SER A 228 -10.04 -36.49 -26.02
C SER A 228 -8.75 -36.97 -26.69
N VAL A 229 -7.62 -36.89 -25.99
CA VAL A 229 -6.41 -37.62 -26.39
C VAL A 229 -6.43 -38.95 -25.64
N SER A 230 -6.80 -40.01 -26.35
CA SER A 230 -6.68 -41.39 -25.90
C SER A 230 -5.20 -41.69 -25.64
N PHE A 231 -4.83 -41.91 -24.38
CA PHE A 231 -3.55 -42.52 -24.04
C PHE A 231 -3.67 -44.03 -24.25
N SER A 232 -3.30 -44.49 -25.44
CA SER A 232 -2.96 -45.90 -25.64
C SER A 232 -1.57 -46.13 -25.07
N LEU A 233 -1.50 -46.92 -24.00
CA LEU A 233 -0.26 -47.48 -23.47
C LEU A 233 0.25 -48.58 -24.41
N GLN A 234 1.46 -48.41 -24.93
CA GLN A 234 2.33 -49.49 -25.38
C GLN A 234 3.75 -49.22 -24.92
#